data_AF-A0A9D9WLY3-F1
#
_entry.id   AF-A0A9D9WLY3-F1
#
_cell.length_a   1.000
_cell.length_b   1.000
_cell.length_c   1.000
_cell.angle_alpha   90.00
_cell.angle_beta   90.00
_cell.angle_gamma   90.00
#
_symmetry.space_group_name_H-M   'P 1'
#
loop_
_entity.id
_entity.type
_entity.pdbx_description
1 polymer ?
#
loop_
_entity_poly.entity_id
_entity_poly.type
_entity_poly.pdbx_seq_one_letter_code
_entity_poly.pdbx_strand_id
1 'polypeptide(L)'
;LQDGLPTLSRLAGISELNLIDDGLSFDEDDVTVIFKGGEIAIPLRELVDIKEELARMRNEEERLRQEISRAEAMLGNPNFTGKAPAHVVETQRAKKTQYEDQLDSLIVQLERLRRLSRDD
;
A
#
# COMPACT_ATOMS: atom_id res chain seq x y z
N LEU A 1 -3.67 37.39 4.43
CA LEU A 1 -3.75 35.92 4.29
C LEU A 1 -5.16 35.41 4.52
N GLN A 2 -5.83 35.79 5.62
CA GLN A 2 -7.22 35.38 5.93
C GLN A 2 -8.22 35.59 4.77
N ASP A 3 -8.19 36.75 4.09
CA ASP A 3 -9.12 37.04 2.98
C ASP A 3 -8.88 36.19 1.71
N GLY A 4 -7.68 35.60 1.56
CA GLY A 4 -7.29 34.83 0.40
C GLY A 4 -7.58 33.32 0.51
N LEU A 5 -7.81 32.82 1.73
CA LEU A 5 -8.01 31.39 2.00
C LEU A 5 -9.16 30.79 1.16
N PRO A 6 -10.35 31.41 1.05
CA PRO A 6 -11.45 30.81 0.29
C PRO A 6 -11.15 30.68 -1.21
N THR A 7 -10.25 31.52 -1.74
CA THR A 7 -9.84 31.45 -3.15
C THR A 7 -8.79 30.37 -3.36
N LEU A 8 -7.83 30.23 -2.44
CA LEU A 8 -6.84 29.16 -2.44
C LEU A 8 -7.50 27.78 -2.35
N SER A 9 -8.44 27.59 -1.41
CA SER A 9 -9.14 26.32 -1.25
C SER A 9 -9.89 25.91 -2.52
N ARG A 10 -10.55 26.87 -3.20
CA ARG A 10 -11.24 26.61 -4.47
C ARG A 10 -10.31 26.28 -5.62
N LEU A 11 -9.17 26.96 -5.74
CA LEU A 11 -8.21 26.73 -6.84
C LEU A 11 -7.46 25.40 -6.69
N ALA A 12 -7.13 25.02 -5.46
CA ALA A 12 -6.38 23.81 -5.17
C ALA A 12 -7.26 22.57 -4.88
N GLY A 13 -8.59 22.73 -4.82
CA GLY A 13 -9.51 21.62 -4.52
C GLY A 13 -9.42 21.14 -3.07
N ILE A 14 -9.08 22.04 -2.14
CA ILE A 14 -8.86 21.71 -0.73
C ILE A 14 -10.20 21.76 0.02
N SER A 15 -10.57 20.64 0.65
CA SER A 15 -11.77 20.53 1.48
C SER A 15 -11.67 21.31 2.78
N GLU A 16 -10.50 21.30 3.42
CA GLU A 16 -10.23 21.98 4.69
C GLU A 16 -8.81 22.54 4.71
N LEU A 17 -8.66 23.79 5.18
CA LEU A 17 -7.37 24.48 5.28
C LEU A 17 -7.28 25.16 6.64
N ASN A 18 -6.39 24.66 7.50
CA ASN A 18 -6.16 25.17 8.83
C ASN A 18 -4.86 25.99 8.87
N LEU A 19 -4.92 27.20 9.41
CA LEU A 19 -3.73 27.98 9.72
C LEU A 19 -3.17 27.47 11.05
N ILE A 20 -1.91 27.08 11.02
CA ILE A 20 -1.19 26.55 12.17
C ILE A 20 -0.24 27.66 12.67
N ASP A 21 -0.32 27.99 13.96
CA ASP A 21 0.58 28.97 14.58
C ASP A 21 1.99 28.40 14.79
N ASP A 22 2.98 29.28 14.86
CA ASP A 22 4.40 28.96 15.06
C ASP A 22 4.59 28.07 16.31
N GLY A 23 4.88 26.77 16.11
CA GLY A 23 5.24 25.84 17.20
C GLY A 23 4.50 24.51 17.23
N LEU A 24 3.55 24.26 16.33
CA LEU A 24 2.97 22.92 16.17
C LEU A 24 3.84 22.06 15.25
N SER A 25 4.11 20.83 15.70
CA SER A 25 4.89 19.85 14.95
C SER A 25 4.04 19.23 13.85
N PHE A 26 4.57 19.22 12.63
CA PHE A 26 4.10 18.30 11.60
C PHE A 26 4.38 16.87 12.05
N ASP A 27 3.47 15.96 11.74
CA ASP A 27 3.70 14.55 11.99
C ASP A 27 4.83 14.07 11.06
N GLU A 28 5.64 13.08 11.49
CA GLU A 28 6.74 12.53 10.66
C GLU A 28 6.24 12.01 9.29
N ASP A 29 4.95 11.69 9.19
CA ASP A 29 4.32 11.16 8.00
C ASP A 29 3.67 12.22 7.09
N ASP A 30 3.70 13.50 7.48
CA ASP A 30 3.17 14.58 6.67
C ASP A 30 4.10 14.92 5.52
N VAL A 31 3.53 15.26 4.36
CA VAL A 31 4.32 15.85 3.27
C VAL A 31 4.38 17.35 3.47
N THR A 32 5.58 17.83 3.81
CA THR A 32 5.83 19.25 4.00
C THR A 32 6.45 19.89 2.77
N VAL A 33 5.86 20.98 2.31
CA VAL A 33 6.30 21.76 1.16
C VAL A 33 6.62 23.17 1.61
N ILE A 34 7.89 23.56 1.46
CA ILE A 34 8.40 24.89 1.79
C ILE A 34 8.44 25.74 0.53
N PHE A 35 7.86 26.95 0.57
CA PHE A 35 7.92 27.90 -0.53
C PHE A 35 8.13 29.33 -0.02
N LYS A 36 8.39 30.25 -0.96
CA LYS A 36 8.58 31.66 -0.62
C LYS A 36 7.25 32.25 -0.12
N GLY A 37 7.10 32.36 1.20
CA GLY A 37 5.91 32.91 1.84
C GLY A 37 5.24 31.98 2.86
N GLY A 38 5.74 30.75 3.05
CA GLY A 38 5.26 29.85 4.11
C GLY A 38 5.63 28.39 3.88
N GLU A 39 5.09 27.55 4.75
CA GLU A 39 5.21 26.11 4.75
C GLU A 39 3.80 25.52 4.77
N ILE A 40 3.57 24.46 3.98
CA ILE A 40 2.32 23.69 3.97
C ILE A 40 2.67 22.26 4.34
N ALA A 41 1.96 21.70 5.31
CA ALA A 41 1.94 20.26 5.52
C ALA A 41 0.62 19.67 5.01
N ILE A 42 0.76 18.53 4.36
CA ILE A 42 -0.35 17.76 3.82
C ILE A 42 -0.41 16.44 4.61
N PRO A 43 -1.47 16.25 5.44
CA PRO A 43 -1.69 14.99 6.12
C PRO A 43 -1.97 13.88 5.10
N LEU A 44 -1.01 12.99 4.88
CA LEU A 44 -1.20 11.86 3.97
C LEU A 44 -2.26 10.88 4.46
N ARG A 45 -2.50 10.85 5.78
CA ARG A 45 -3.46 9.97 6.45
C ARG A 45 -4.92 10.28 6.06
N GLU A 46 -5.23 11.53 5.70
CA GLU A 46 -6.58 11.95 5.30
C GLU A 46 -6.86 11.73 3.80
N LEU A 47 -5.82 11.57 2.98
CA LEU A 47 -5.93 11.42 1.53
C LEU A 47 -6.07 9.96 1.06
N VAL A 48 -5.80 8.99 1.96
CA VAL A 48 -5.85 7.56 1.66
C VAL A 48 -6.92 6.93 2.55
N ASP A 49 -7.95 6.29 1.96
CA ASP A 49 -8.83 5.42 2.74
C ASP A 49 -8.06 4.16 3.15
N ILE A 50 -7.39 4.25 4.30
CA ILE A 50 -6.55 3.18 4.86
C ILE A 50 -7.37 1.90 5.05
N LYS A 51 -8.67 2.01 5.37
CA LYS A 51 -9.55 0.84 5.58
C LYS A 51 -9.84 0.14 4.27
N GLU A 52 -10.17 0.90 3.22
CA GLU A 52 -10.39 0.36 1.88
C GLU A 52 -9.10 -0.25 1.33
N GLU A 53 -7.97 0.43 1.49
CA GLU A 53 -6.66 -0.04 1.03
C GLU A 53 -6.24 -1.34 1.74
N LEU A 54 -6.41 -1.41 3.07
CA LEU A 54 -6.18 -2.63 3.85
C LEU A 54 -7.10 -3.78 3.41
N ALA A 55 -8.36 -3.49 3.09
CA ALA A 55 -9.30 -4.50 2.61
C ALA A 55 -8.87 -5.04 1.24
N ARG A 56 -8.48 -4.16 0.31
CA ARG A 56 -7.98 -4.55 -1.02
C ARG A 56 -6.71 -5.41 -0.91
N MET A 57 -5.76 -4.98 -0.10
CA MET A 57 -4.51 -5.72 0.11
C MET A 57 -4.72 -7.08 0.77
N ARG A 58 -5.66 -7.20 1.72
CA ARG A 58 -6.02 -8.50 2.33
C ARG A 58 -6.62 -9.47 1.32
N ASN A 59 -7.49 -8.98 0.43
CA ASN A 59 -8.06 -9.81 -0.63
C ASN A 59 -6.96 -10.32 -1.59
N GLU A 60 -5.99 -9.48 -1.91
CA GLU A 60 -4.85 -9.88 -2.73
C GLU A 60 -3.93 -10.86 -2.00
N GLU A 61 -3.73 -10.69 -0.69
CA GLU A 61 -2.97 -11.63 0.15
C GLU A 61 -3.62 -13.02 0.11
N GLU A 62 -4.95 -13.08 0.29
CA GLU A 62 -5.69 -14.33 0.22
C GLU A 62 -5.58 -14.99 -1.16
N ARG A 63 -5.72 -14.20 -2.23
CA ARG A 63 -5.58 -14.68 -3.61
C ARG A 63 -4.20 -15.31 -3.84
N LEU A 64 -3.12 -14.62 -3.45
CA LEU A 64 -1.76 -15.11 -3.61
C LEU A 64 -1.51 -16.38 -2.80
N ARG A 65 -1.97 -16.45 -1.55
CA ARG A 65 -1.87 -17.66 -0.72
C ARG A 65 -2.60 -18.85 -1.33
N GLN A 66 -3.78 -18.64 -1.90
CA GLN A 66 -4.52 -19.69 -2.60
C GLN A 66 -3.76 -20.20 -3.84
N GLU A 67 -3.18 -19.30 -4.64
CA GLU A 67 -2.39 -19.66 -5.82
C GLU A 67 -1.11 -20.43 -5.45
N ILE A 68 -0.41 -20.02 -4.39
CA ILE A 68 0.74 -20.74 -3.84
C ILE A 68 0.32 -22.15 -3.41
N SER A 69 -0.76 -22.27 -2.62
CA SER A 69 -1.26 -23.56 -2.15
C SER A 69 -1.64 -24.52 -3.29
N ARG A 70 -2.25 -23.99 -4.37
CA ARG A 70 -2.56 -24.78 -5.58
C ARG A 70 -1.29 -25.26 -6.27
N ALA A 71 -0.29 -24.39 -6.41
CA ALA A 71 0.98 -24.75 -7.02
C ALA A 71 1.73 -25.79 -6.18
N GLU A 72 1.74 -25.66 -4.85
CA GLU A 72 2.30 -26.63 -3.91
C GLU A 72 1.62 -27.99 -3.99
N ALA A 73 0.28 -28.02 -3.99
CA ALA A 73 -0.48 -29.26 -4.11
C ALA A 73 -0.16 -29.99 -5.42
N MET A 74 -0.02 -29.24 -6.52
CA MET A 74 0.32 -29.81 -7.83
C MET A 74 1.78 -30.31 -7.89
N LEU A 75 2.73 -29.53 -7.37
CA LEU A 75 4.15 -29.91 -7.34
C LEU A 75 4.46 -31.02 -6.31
N GLY A 76 3.64 -31.15 -5.27
CA GLY A 76 3.73 -32.23 -4.29
C GLY A 76 3.16 -33.56 -4.78
N ASN A 77 2.39 -33.56 -5.88
CA ASN A 77 1.81 -34.77 -6.44
C ASN A 77 2.85 -35.56 -7.27
N PRO A 78 3.26 -36.78 -6.85
CA PRO A 78 4.26 -37.58 -7.57
C PRO A 78 3.82 -37.96 -8.99
N ASN A 79 2.52 -38.05 -9.26
CA ASN A 79 2.01 -38.30 -10.61
C ASN A 79 2.24 -37.09 -11.52
N PHE A 80 2.19 -35.87 -10.99
CA PHE A 80 2.45 -34.67 -11.77
C PHE A 80 3.95 -34.51 -12.03
N THR A 81 4.78 -34.57 -10.98
CA THR A 81 6.24 -34.42 -11.13
C THR A 81 6.90 -35.57 -11.88
N GLY A 82 6.34 -36.78 -11.81
CA GLY A 82 6.86 -37.96 -12.50
C GLY A 82 6.34 -38.16 -13.93
N LYS A 83 5.17 -37.61 -14.30
CA LYS A 83 4.56 -37.83 -15.64
C LYS A 83 4.46 -36.57 -16.49
N ALA A 84 4.43 -35.39 -15.90
CA ALA A 84 4.37 -34.16 -16.67
C ALA A 84 5.74 -33.87 -17.32
N PRO A 85 5.77 -33.26 -18.52
CA PRO A 85 7.01 -32.82 -19.13
C PRO A 85 7.78 -31.87 -18.22
N ALA A 86 9.12 -31.97 -18.20
CA ALA A 86 9.97 -31.16 -17.33
C ALA A 86 9.69 -29.65 -17.46
N HIS A 87 9.46 -29.13 -18.67
CA HIS A 87 9.15 -27.71 -18.88
C HIS A 87 7.85 -27.26 -18.18
N VAL A 88 6.86 -28.15 -18.05
CA VAL A 88 5.60 -27.85 -17.34
C VAL A 88 5.85 -27.80 -15.84
N VAL A 89 6.61 -28.75 -15.29
CA VAL A 89 6.97 -28.76 -13.87
C VAL A 89 7.77 -27.51 -13.49
N GLU A 90 8.78 -27.16 -14.30
CA GLU A 90 9.58 -25.96 -14.07
C GLU A 90 8.77 -24.67 -14.19
N THR A 91 7.85 -24.59 -15.16
CA THR A 91 6.93 -23.45 -15.27
C THR A 91 6.09 -23.29 -14.00
N GLN A 92 5.63 -24.40 -13.41
CA GLN A 92 4.84 -24.35 -12.19
C GLN A 92 5.67 -23.99 -10.96
N ARG A 93 6.93 -24.45 -10.89
CA ARG A 93 7.88 -23.99 -9.85
C ARG A 93 8.14 -22.49 -9.97
N ALA A 94 8.40 -21.99 -11.18
CA ALA A 94 8.62 -20.57 -11.41
C ALA A 94 7.40 -19.72 -11.02
N LYS A 95 6.19 -20.18 -11.37
CA LYS A 95 4.94 -19.52 -10.93
C LYS A 95 4.79 -19.48 -9.42
N LYS A 96 5.08 -20.58 -8.73
CA LYS A 96 5.07 -20.62 -7.26
C LYS A 96 6.01 -19.56 -6.68
N THR A 97 7.27 -19.54 -7.12
CA THR A 97 8.25 -18.55 -6.66
C THR A 97 7.80 -17.12 -6.94
N GLN A 98 7.26 -16.86 -8.13
CA GLN A 98 6.74 -15.53 -8.46
C GLN A 98 5.61 -15.09 -7.51
N TYR A 99 4.69 -15.99 -7.15
CA TYR A 99 3.64 -15.67 -6.20
C TYR A 99 4.16 -15.49 -4.77
N GLU A 100 5.18 -16.25 -4.37
CA GLU A 100 5.85 -16.08 -3.08
C GLU A 100 6.53 -14.70 -2.99
N ASP A 101 7.27 -14.30 -4.02
CA ASP A 101 7.93 -12.97 -4.08
C ASP A 101 6.89 -11.83 -4.03
N GLN A 102 5.77 -12.00 -4.73
CA GLN A 102 4.66 -11.04 -4.70
C GLN A 102 4.02 -10.95 -3.31
N LEU A 103 3.82 -12.08 -2.65
CA LEU A 103 3.25 -12.14 -1.31
C LEU A 103 4.16 -11.47 -0.28
N ASP A 104 5.47 -11.72 -0.36
CA ASP A 104 6.45 -11.11 0.54
C ASP A 104 6.47 -9.58 0.38
N SER A 105 6.45 -9.09 -0.86
CA SER A 105 6.36 -7.66 -1.14
C SER A 105 5.06 -7.05 -0.58
N LEU A 106 3.94 -7.75 -0.75
CA LEU A 106 2.63 -7.32 -0.25
C LEU A 106 2.59 -7.28 1.29
N ILE A 107 3.20 -8.24 1.97
CA ILE A 107 3.29 -8.28 3.44
C ILE A 107 4.05 -7.06 3.97
N VAL A 108 5.19 -6.72 3.37
CA VAL A 108 5.97 -5.52 3.76
C VAL A 108 5.14 -4.25 3.61
N GLN A 109 4.38 -4.12 2.53
CA GLN A 109 3.49 -2.97 2.31
C GLN A 109 2.33 -2.94 3.32
N LEU A 110 1.72 -4.10 3.60
CA LEU A 110 0.67 -4.25 4.62
C LEU A 110 1.15 -3.85 6.01
N GLU A 111 2.37 -4.23 6.38
CA GLU A 111 2.96 -3.84 7.68
C GLU A 111 3.19 -2.33 7.75
N ARG A 112 3.69 -1.72 6.67
CA ARG A 112 3.84 -0.27 6.58
C ARG A 112 2.49 0.44 6.75
N LEU A 113 1.47 -0.04 6.05
CA LEU A 113 0.13 0.54 6.10
C LEU A 113 -0.54 0.36 7.48
N ARG A 114 -0.32 -0.80 8.12
CA ARG A 114 -0.80 -1.05 9.50
C ARG A 114 -0.13 -0.15 10.53
N ARG A 115 1.12 0.24 10.31
CA ARG A 115 1.82 1.21 11.18
C ARG A 115 1.13 2.57 11.07
N LEU A 116 0.88 3.04 9.86
CA LEU A 116 0.15 4.29 9.60
C LEU A 116 -1.28 4.31 10.18
N SER A 117 -1.90 3.14 10.37
CA SER A 117 -3.23 2.98 10.98
C SER A 117 -3.22 2.86 12.51
N ARG A 118 -2.05 2.68 13.15
CA ARG A 118 -1.95 2.39 14.60
C ARG A 118 -1.60 3.59 15.45
N ASP A 119 -1.14 4.68 14.85
CA ASP A 119 -0.76 5.90 15.54
C ASP A 119 -1.98 6.84 15.79
N ASP A 120 -3.19 6.24 15.91
CA ASP A 120 -4.47 6.87 16.28
C ASP A 120 -4.69 6.92 17.81
#